data_AF-A0A7K1LC24-F1
#
_entry.id   AF-A0A7K1LC24-F1
#
_cell.length_a   1.000
_cell.length_b   1.000
_cell.length_c   1.000
_cell.angle_alpha   90.00
_cell.angle_beta   90.00
_cell.angle_gamma   90.00
#
_symmetry.space_group_name_H-M   'P 1'
#
loop_
_entity.id
_entity.type
_entity.pdbx_description
1 polymer ?
#
loop_
_entity_poly.entity_id
_entity_poly.type
_entity_poly.pdbx_seq_one_letter_code
_entity_poly.pdbx_strand_id
1 'polypeptide(L)'
;MNSPNLPVVPDGSRLTPGELQAVVFARAALGRRGYDEDEVRGFLQYVERELVQILNERSSLAEEVDRLRTQLSKGGPGVMAPEDAHFQAVRILSQAQQTADLYVADAERYTRELAHEARLHREAILTDAKGRAEHLLEDAHRRAAEVADAAVRSGPPAPVPADAPGTPVLAGAGAPAPSRLPEEERRRMEQEITYLRTYSDVYRTHLRSYLEALLRNVDEWEDSERSSLPPAPRRP
;
A
#
# COMPACT_ATOMS: atom_id res chain seq x y z
N MET A 1 8.14 -24.67 -25.15
CA MET A 1 8.48 -24.64 -23.72
C MET A 1 9.99 -24.71 -23.61
N ASN A 2 10.66 -23.58 -23.43
CA ASN A 2 12.10 -23.57 -23.15
C ASN A 2 12.27 -23.26 -21.67
N SER A 3 12.68 -24.25 -20.90
CA SER A 3 13.17 -24.04 -19.54
C SER A 3 14.37 -23.08 -19.60
N PRO A 4 14.54 -22.17 -18.63
CA PRO A 4 15.76 -21.36 -18.55
C PRO A 4 16.96 -22.31 -18.49
N ASN A 5 18.01 -21.98 -19.24
CA ASN A 5 19.27 -22.71 -19.22
C ASN A 5 20.02 -22.28 -17.95
N LEU A 6 19.45 -22.64 -16.80
CA LEU A 6 20.12 -22.52 -15.51
C LEU A 6 21.32 -23.48 -15.57
N PRO A 7 22.54 -23.03 -15.26
CA PRO A 7 23.65 -23.95 -15.07
C PRO A 7 23.18 -25.01 -14.07
N VAL A 8 23.32 -26.28 -14.45
CA VAL A 8 23.02 -27.40 -13.55
C VAL A 8 24.03 -27.30 -12.41
N VAL A 9 23.67 -26.56 -11.37
CA VAL A 9 24.42 -26.50 -10.13
C VAL A 9 24.20 -27.87 -9.48
N PRO A 10 25.22 -28.74 -9.39
CA PRO A 10 25.08 -29.98 -8.64
C PRO A 10 24.73 -29.61 -7.20
N ASP A 11 23.71 -30.25 -6.62
CA ASP A 11 23.30 -30.01 -5.24
C ASP A 11 24.53 -30.00 -4.31
N GLY A 12 24.91 -28.81 -3.85
CA GLY A 12 26.08 -28.57 -2.99
C GLY A 12 27.23 -27.75 -3.58
N SER A 13 27.25 -27.47 -4.89
CA SER A 13 28.23 -26.53 -5.46
C SER A 13 27.69 -25.10 -5.35
N ARG A 14 28.48 -24.18 -4.79
CA ARG A 14 28.07 -22.77 -4.72
C ARG A 14 28.26 -22.13 -6.10
N LEU A 15 27.27 -21.34 -6.53
CA LEU A 15 27.32 -20.59 -7.78
C LEU A 15 28.61 -19.77 -7.86
N THR A 16 29.32 -19.85 -8.97
CA THR A 16 30.50 -19.02 -9.21
C THR A 16 30.12 -17.69 -9.88
N PRO A 17 30.92 -16.62 -9.75
CA PRO A 17 30.68 -15.36 -10.45
C PRO A 17 30.55 -15.55 -11.97
N GLY A 18 31.38 -16.42 -12.56
CA GLY A 18 31.30 -16.76 -13.99
C GLY A 18 30.02 -17.52 -14.37
N GLU A 19 29.52 -18.40 -13.50
CA GLU A 19 28.24 -19.08 -13.71
C GLU A 19 27.06 -18.12 -13.63
N LEU A 20 27.10 -17.13 -12.73
CA LEU A 20 26.08 -16.09 -12.61
C LEU A 20 25.98 -15.25 -13.89
N GLN A 21 27.11 -14.91 -14.49
CA GLN A 21 27.16 -14.16 -15.74
C GLN A 21 26.65 -14.98 -16.95
N ALA A 22 26.80 -16.30 -16.91
CA ALA A 22 26.34 -17.21 -17.94
C ALA A 22 24.83 -17.52 -17.87
N VAL A 23 24.12 -17.08 -16.83
CA VAL A 23 22.69 -17.33 -16.68
C VAL A 23 21.91 -16.56 -17.73
N VAL A 24 21.17 -17.29 -18.58
CA VAL A 24 20.24 -16.72 -19.55
C VAL A 24 18.81 -17.07 -19.14
N PHE A 25 18.03 -16.02 -18.84
CA PHE A 25 16.61 -16.16 -18.54
C PHE A 25 15.79 -16.28 -19.83
N ALA A 26 14.77 -17.14 -19.82
CA ALA A 26 13.83 -17.23 -20.92
C ALA A 26 12.95 -15.95 -20.97
N ARG A 27 12.74 -15.40 -22.17
CA ARG A 27 11.84 -14.25 -22.37
C ARG A 27 10.41 -14.64 -21.96
N ALA A 28 9.69 -13.70 -21.36
CA ALA A 28 8.31 -13.91 -20.96
C ALA A 28 7.45 -14.39 -22.15
N ALA A 29 6.61 -15.40 -21.92
CA ALA A 29 5.69 -15.89 -22.93
C ALA A 29 4.71 -14.78 -23.34
N LEU A 30 4.37 -14.74 -24.63
CA LEU A 30 3.52 -13.70 -25.23
C LEU A 30 2.23 -13.51 -24.39
N GLY A 31 2.03 -12.31 -23.85
CA GLY A 31 0.86 -11.96 -23.02
C GLY A 31 1.08 -11.96 -21.51
N ARG A 32 2.28 -12.31 -21.00
CA ARG A 32 2.65 -12.09 -19.59
C ARG A 32 3.71 -11.00 -19.45
N ARG A 33 3.56 -10.13 -18.45
CA ARG A 33 4.61 -9.17 -18.08
C ARG A 33 5.79 -9.93 -17.48
N GLY A 34 6.99 -9.71 -18.02
CA GLY A 34 8.25 -10.18 -17.45
C GLY A 34 8.97 -9.07 -16.68
N TYR A 35 10.07 -9.41 -16.03
CA TYR A 35 11.00 -8.42 -15.48
C TYR A 35 11.70 -7.65 -16.61
N ASP A 36 12.10 -6.41 -16.33
CA ASP A 36 12.91 -5.62 -17.24
C ASP A 36 14.31 -6.25 -17.37
N GLU A 37 14.75 -6.47 -18.62
CA GLU A 37 16.04 -7.11 -18.90
C GLU A 37 17.23 -6.27 -18.44
N ASP A 38 17.12 -4.95 -18.47
CA ASP A 38 18.20 -4.04 -18.08
C ASP A 38 18.30 -3.93 -16.56
N GLU A 39 17.17 -3.90 -15.85
CA GLU A 39 17.16 -3.94 -14.38
C GLU A 39 17.70 -5.27 -13.85
N VAL A 40 17.26 -6.40 -14.44
CA VAL A 40 17.77 -7.73 -14.08
C VAL A 40 19.27 -7.81 -14.35
N ARG A 41 19.75 -7.29 -15.48
CA ARG A 41 21.19 -7.27 -15.79
C ARG A 41 21.99 -6.42 -14.80
N GLY A 42 21.47 -5.25 -14.42
CA GLY A 42 22.09 -4.41 -13.39
C GLY A 42 22.17 -5.11 -12.04
N PHE A 43 21.09 -5.80 -11.64
CA PHE A 43 21.07 -6.60 -10.42
C PHE A 43 22.08 -7.76 -10.45
N LEU A 44 22.16 -8.52 -11.55
CA LEU A 44 23.13 -9.61 -11.69
C LEU A 44 24.57 -9.11 -11.58
N GLN A 45 24.90 -7.95 -12.16
CA GLN A 45 26.23 -7.35 -12.03
C GLN A 45 26.55 -6.93 -10.58
N TYR A 46 25.55 -6.45 -9.84
CA TYR A 46 25.71 -6.15 -8.42
C TYR A 46 25.97 -7.42 -7.61
N VAL A 47 25.15 -8.46 -7.81
CA VAL A 47 25.30 -9.76 -7.14
C VAL A 47 26.65 -10.41 -7.50
N GLU A 48 27.12 -10.27 -8.74
CA GLU A 48 28.43 -10.76 -9.18
C GLU A 48 29.57 -10.11 -8.39
N ARG A 49 29.55 -8.77 -8.26
CA ARG A 49 30.56 -8.03 -7.49
C ARG A 49 30.58 -8.44 -6.02
N GLU A 50 29.41 -8.53 -5.40
CA GLU A 50 29.27 -8.97 -4.00
C GLU A 50 29.75 -10.41 -3.83
N LEU A 51 29.42 -11.30 -4.77
CA LEU A 51 29.85 -12.70 -4.72
C LEU A 51 31.38 -12.82 -4.82
N VAL A 52 32.02 -12.04 -5.70
CA VAL A 52 33.49 -11.97 -5.78
C VAL A 52 34.08 -11.48 -4.46
N GLN A 53 33.51 -10.43 -3.87
CA GLN A 53 33.97 -9.90 -2.58
C GLN A 53 33.86 -10.96 -1.47
N ILE A 54 32.70 -11.61 -1.33
CA ILE A 54 32.46 -12.65 -0.32
C ILE A 54 33.42 -13.83 -0.52
N LEU A 55 33.68 -14.25 -1.77
CA LEU A 55 34.60 -15.35 -2.04
C LEU A 55 36.04 -14.97 -1.66
N ASN A 56 36.46 -13.73 -1.94
CA ASN A 56 37.77 -13.22 -1.55
C ASN A 56 37.89 -13.13 -0.01
N GLU A 57 36.89 -12.57 0.68
CA GLU A 57 36.85 -12.50 2.15
C GLU A 57 36.87 -13.89 2.78
N ARG A 58 36.13 -14.85 2.21
CA ARG A 58 36.16 -16.24 2.69
C ARG A 58 37.54 -16.87 2.50
N SER A 59 38.21 -16.58 1.39
CA SER A 59 39.57 -17.10 1.13
C SER A 59 40.59 -16.51 2.12
N SER A 60 40.54 -15.20 2.39
CA SER A 60 41.45 -14.55 3.33
C SER A 60 41.23 -15.03 4.77
N LEU A 61 39.96 -15.21 5.18
CA LEU A 61 39.60 -15.80 6.46
C LEU A 61 40.07 -17.25 6.57
N ALA A 62 39.96 -18.04 5.50
CA ALA A 62 40.44 -19.42 5.50
C ALA A 62 41.96 -19.49 5.68
N GLU A 63 42.71 -18.62 4.99
CA GLU A 63 44.16 -18.48 5.18
C GLU A 63 44.52 -18.02 6.60
N GLU A 64 43.76 -17.08 7.16
CA GLU A 64 43.97 -16.61 8.53
C GLU A 64 43.70 -17.70 9.57
N VAL A 65 42.62 -18.45 9.42
CA VAL A 65 42.32 -19.62 10.25
C VAL A 65 43.44 -20.66 10.15
N ASP A 66 43.94 -20.94 8.95
CA ASP A 66 45.02 -21.91 8.78
C ASP A 66 46.35 -21.41 9.38
N ARG A 67 46.66 -20.12 9.23
CA ARG A 67 47.79 -19.46 9.91
C ARG A 67 47.66 -19.58 11.43
N LEU A 68 46.50 -19.23 12.00
CA LEU A 68 46.25 -19.31 13.44
C LEU A 68 46.32 -20.74 13.96
N ARG A 69 45.77 -21.71 13.22
CA ARG A 69 45.89 -23.15 13.54
C ARG A 69 47.33 -23.62 13.53
N THR A 70 48.10 -23.18 12.53
CA THR A 70 49.53 -23.51 12.44
C THR A 70 50.34 -22.85 13.56
N GLN A 71 49.97 -21.64 13.98
CA GLN A 71 50.57 -20.99 15.14
C GLN A 71 50.21 -21.71 16.44
N LEU A 72 48.95 -22.13 16.63
CA LEU A 72 48.53 -22.94 17.78
C LEU A 72 49.23 -24.31 17.80
N SER A 73 49.37 -24.98 16.66
CA SER A 73 50.02 -26.29 16.59
C SER A 73 51.53 -26.21 16.83
N LYS A 74 52.18 -25.13 16.38
CA LYS A 74 53.56 -24.78 16.75
C LYS A 74 53.70 -24.39 18.23
N GLY A 75 52.62 -23.94 18.86
CA GLY A 75 52.50 -23.74 20.32
C GLY A 75 52.44 -25.04 21.14
N GLY A 76 52.46 -26.21 20.49
CA GLY A 76 52.61 -27.52 21.13
C GLY A 76 51.29 -28.12 21.65
N PRO A 77 50.93 -29.36 21.26
CA PRO A 77 49.80 -30.08 21.82
C PRO A 77 50.20 -30.73 23.14
N GLY A 78 50.23 -29.93 24.21
CA GLY A 78 50.00 -30.43 25.56
C GLY A 78 48.52 -30.30 25.85
N VAL A 79 47.91 -31.32 26.47
CA VAL A 79 46.61 -31.16 27.16
C VAL A 79 46.67 -29.83 27.91
N MET A 80 45.92 -28.83 27.45
CA MET A 80 45.91 -27.52 28.10
C MET A 80 45.70 -27.78 29.59
N ALA A 81 46.58 -27.22 30.44
CA ALA A 81 46.38 -27.34 31.87
C ALA A 81 44.94 -26.86 32.16
N PRO A 82 44.22 -27.44 33.13
CA PRO A 82 42.82 -27.07 33.42
C PRO A 82 42.61 -25.56 33.54
N GLU A 83 43.64 -24.82 33.99
CA GLU A 83 43.66 -23.37 34.04
C GLU A 83 43.70 -22.72 32.64
N ASP A 84 44.54 -23.19 31.71
CA ASP A 84 44.60 -22.69 30.32
C ASP A 84 43.29 -22.92 29.56
N ALA A 85 42.66 -24.08 29.77
CA ALA A 85 41.34 -24.37 29.20
C ALA A 85 40.26 -23.43 29.73
N HIS A 86 40.33 -23.06 31.01
CA HIS A 86 39.44 -22.07 31.61
C HIS A 86 39.69 -20.67 31.02
N PHE A 87 40.95 -20.23 30.89
CA PHE A 87 41.28 -18.95 30.27
C PHE A 87 40.81 -18.86 28.80
N GLN A 88 40.92 -19.95 28.04
CA GLN A 88 40.39 -20.01 26.67
C GLN A 88 38.86 -19.98 26.64
N ALA A 89 38.19 -20.70 27.54
CA ALA A 89 36.73 -20.66 27.65
C ALA A 89 36.21 -19.26 28.01
N VAL A 90 36.85 -18.58 28.96
CA VAL A 90 36.51 -17.20 29.35
C VAL A 90 36.73 -16.23 28.17
N ARG A 91 37.80 -16.40 27.40
CA ARG A 91 38.05 -15.59 26.19
C ARG A 91 36.97 -15.80 25.14
N ILE A 92 36.60 -17.05 24.86
CA ILE A 92 35.55 -17.39 23.88
C ILE A 92 34.20 -16.81 24.35
N LEU A 93 33.86 -16.94 25.63
CA LEU A 93 32.63 -16.37 26.19
C LEU A 93 32.62 -14.84 26.10
N SER A 94 33.74 -14.18 26.42
CA SER A 94 33.87 -12.72 26.29
C SER A 94 33.70 -12.25 24.84
N GLN A 95 34.33 -12.95 23.89
CA GLN A 95 34.18 -12.69 22.46
C GLN A 95 32.75 -12.94 21.98
N ALA A 96 32.12 -14.03 22.44
CA ALA A 96 30.75 -14.35 22.11
C ALA A 96 29.78 -13.29 22.67
N GLN A 97 30.00 -12.82 23.90
CA GLN A 97 29.21 -11.75 24.51
C GLN A 97 29.36 -10.44 23.73
N GLN A 98 30.60 -10.04 23.41
CA GLN A 98 30.85 -8.86 22.59
C GLN A 98 30.15 -8.95 21.22
N THR A 99 30.16 -10.14 20.62
CA THR A 99 29.47 -10.40 19.35
C THR A 99 27.95 -10.29 19.53
N ALA A 100 27.40 -10.87 20.60
CA ALA A 100 25.98 -10.76 20.91
C ALA A 100 25.54 -9.30 21.11
N ASP A 101 26.33 -8.51 21.84
CA ASP A 101 26.05 -7.10 22.09
C ASP A 101 26.06 -6.29 20.77
N LEU A 102 26.97 -6.61 19.84
CA LEU A 102 26.99 -6.02 18.50
C LEU A 102 25.72 -6.38 17.70
N TYR A 103 25.30 -7.65 17.70
CA TYR A 103 24.07 -8.06 17.01
C TYR A 103 22.83 -7.41 17.62
N VAL A 104 22.78 -7.22 18.93
CA VAL A 104 21.68 -6.51 19.60
C VAL A 104 21.66 -5.05 19.15
N ALA A 105 22.80 -4.36 19.15
CA ALA A 105 22.89 -2.97 18.71
C ALA A 105 22.49 -2.80 17.22
N ASP A 106 22.92 -3.72 16.35
CA ASP A 106 22.56 -3.72 14.93
C ASP A 106 21.07 -3.99 14.73
N ALA A 107 20.50 -4.97 15.45
CA ALA A 107 19.07 -5.25 15.41
C ALA A 107 18.24 -4.06 15.91
N GLU A 108 18.66 -3.38 16.97
CA GLU A 108 18.02 -2.16 17.46
C GLU A 108 18.12 -1.01 16.46
N ARG A 109 19.23 -0.89 15.73
CA ARG A 109 19.34 0.12 14.66
C ARG A 109 18.41 -0.19 13.50
N TYR A 110 18.44 -1.42 13.01
CA TYR A 110 17.60 -1.88 11.91
C TYR A 110 16.11 -1.73 12.22
N THR A 111 15.68 -2.11 13.42
CA THR A 111 14.28 -1.97 13.84
C THR A 111 13.85 -0.50 13.94
N ARG A 112 14.74 0.40 14.39
CA ARG A 112 14.47 1.85 14.40
C ARG A 112 14.35 2.42 13.00
N GLU A 113 15.24 2.02 12.08
CA GLU A 113 15.19 2.42 10.67
C GLU A 113 13.89 1.94 10.02
N LEU A 114 13.55 0.66 10.18
CA LEU A 114 12.30 0.08 9.66
C LEU A 114 11.05 0.76 10.25
N ALA A 115 11.06 1.05 11.55
CA ALA A 115 9.95 1.76 12.19
C ALA A 115 9.82 3.21 11.68
N HIS A 116 10.94 3.86 11.34
CA HIS A 116 10.93 5.19 10.75
C HIS A 116 10.40 5.16 9.31
N GLU A 117 10.88 4.23 8.49
CA GLU A 117 10.43 4.03 7.12
C GLU A 117 8.93 3.70 7.05
N ALA A 118 8.45 2.79 7.91
CA ALA A 118 7.04 2.45 8.01
C ALA A 118 6.16 3.66 8.39
N ARG A 119 6.67 4.59 9.22
CA ARG A 119 5.96 5.84 9.55
C ARG A 119 5.89 6.77 8.35
N LEU A 120 7.00 6.99 7.66
CA LEU A 120 7.04 7.82 6.44
C LEU A 120 6.12 7.25 5.36
N HIS A 121 6.14 5.94 5.15
CA HIS A 121 5.28 5.29 4.18
C HIS A 121 3.79 5.44 4.54
N ARG A 122 3.44 5.26 5.82
CA ARG A 122 2.08 5.53 6.32
C ARG A 122 1.66 6.97 6.08
N GLU A 123 2.51 7.94 6.39
CA GLU A 123 2.22 9.36 6.20
C GLU A 123 2.02 9.71 4.73
N ALA A 124 2.81 9.11 3.82
CA ALA A 124 2.63 9.26 2.38
C ALA A 124 1.27 8.72 1.92
N ILE A 125 0.89 7.51 2.35
CA ILE A 125 -0.42 6.92 2.04
C ILE A 125 -1.57 7.78 2.57
N LEU A 126 -1.47 8.28 3.81
CA LEU A 126 -2.51 9.12 4.40
C LEU A 126 -2.65 10.46 3.68
N THR A 127 -1.53 11.08 3.30
CA THR A 127 -1.52 12.31 2.52
C THR A 127 -2.17 12.11 1.15
N ASP A 128 -1.79 11.03 0.45
CA ASP A 128 -2.36 10.70 -0.86
C ASP A 128 -3.86 10.37 -0.79
N ALA A 129 -4.27 9.54 0.18
CA ALA A 129 -5.67 9.21 0.41
C ALA A 129 -6.50 10.46 0.73
N LYS A 130 -5.96 11.38 1.54
CA LYS A 130 -6.61 12.65 1.86
C LYS A 130 -6.78 13.53 0.61
N GLY A 131 -5.71 13.68 -0.20
CA GLY A 131 -5.79 14.44 -1.45
C GLY A 131 -6.82 13.87 -2.42
N ARG A 132 -6.89 12.54 -2.57
CA ARG A 132 -7.91 11.86 -3.38
C ARG A 132 -9.32 12.10 -2.85
N ALA A 133 -9.52 12.08 -1.53
CA ALA A 133 -10.81 12.36 -0.91
C ALA A 133 -11.26 13.81 -1.12
N GLU A 134 -10.34 14.78 -0.97
CA GLU A 134 -10.60 16.20 -1.24
C GLU A 134 -11.03 16.42 -2.69
N HIS A 135 -10.30 15.85 -3.66
CA HIS A 135 -10.65 15.93 -5.07
C HIS A 135 -12.04 15.33 -5.38
N LEU A 136 -12.37 14.19 -4.78
CA LEU A 136 -13.69 13.56 -4.95
C LEU A 136 -14.82 14.47 -4.41
N LEU A 137 -14.61 15.10 -3.26
CA LEU A 137 -15.59 16.01 -2.66
C LEU A 137 -15.78 17.27 -3.49
N GLU A 138 -14.70 17.84 -4.03
CA GLU A 138 -14.75 18.98 -4.94
C GLU A 138 -15.50 18.65 -6.23
N ASP A 139 -15.20 17.50 -6.85
CA ASP A 139 -15.90 17.04 -8.06
C ASP A 139 -17.39 16.79 -7.81
N ALA A 140 -17.73 16.19 -6.66
CA ALA A 140 -19.12 15.99 -6.26
C ALA A 140 -19.85 17.34 -6.07
N HIS A 141 -19.21 18.32 -5.41
CA HIS A 141 -19.77 19.66 -5.25
C HIS A 141 -19.96 20.37 -6.59
N ARG A 142 -18.97 20.29 -7.48
CA ARG A 142 -19.04 20.90 -8.81
C ARG A 142 -20.23 20.34 -9.61
N ARG A 143 -20.37 19.02 -9.66
CA ARG A 143 -21.49 18.35 -10.35
C ARG A 143 -22.83 18.71 -9.72
N ALA A 144 -22.91 18.78 -8.39
CA ALA A 144 -24.12 19.17 -7.70
C ALA A 144 -24.54 20.61 -8.05
N ALA A 145 -23.58 21.54 -8.09
CA ALA A 145 -23.82 22.92 -8.51
C ALA A 145 -24.28 23.00 -9.97
N GLU A 146 -23.65 22.26 -10.88
CA GLU A 146 -24.05 22.20 -12.29
C GLU A 146 -25.49 21.71 -12.47
N VAL A 147 -25.90 20.67 -11.74
CA VAL A 147 -27.27 20.15 -11.76
C VAL A 147 -28.26 21.17 -11.19
N ALA A 148 -27.89 21.85 -10.10
CA ALA A 148 -28.72 22.91 -9.52
C ALA A 148 -28.91 24.08 -10.49
N ASP A 149 -27.84 24.56 -11.12
CA ASP A 149 -27.87 25.63 -12.12
C ASP A 149 -28.65 25.21 -13.38
N ALA A 150 -28.56 23.95 -13.80
CA ALA A 150 -29.37 23.41 -14.88
C ALA A 150 -30.86 23.44 -14.52
N ALA A 151 -31.23 23.02 -13.31
CA ALA A 151 -32.61 23.03 -12.83
C ALA A 151 -33.20 24.46 -12.73
N VAL A 152 -32.39 25.44 -12.32
CA VAL A 152 -32.80 26.86 -12.27
C VAL A 152 -32.99 27.43 -13.67
N ARG A 153 -32.10 27.09 -14.62
CA ARG A 153 -32.20 27.55 -16.03
C ARG A 153 -33.37 26.92 -16.78
N SER A 154 -33.71 25.66 -16.50
CA SER A 154 -34.90 24.99 -17.02
C SER A 154 -36.18 25.43 -16.30
N GLY A 155 -36.30 26.72 -15.96
CA GLY A 155 -37.36 27.30 -15.12
C GLY A 155 -38.77 26.77 -15.41
N PRO A 156 -39.70 26.82 -14.43
CA PRO A 156 -40.98 26.12 -14.50
C PRO A 156 -41.73 26.43 -15.80
N PRO A 157 -42.48 25.46 -16.37
CA PRO A 157 -43.21 25.69 -17.61
C PRO A 157 -44.11 26.92 -17.46
N ALA A 158 -43.99 27.86 -18.40
CA ALA A 158 -44.76 29.10 -18.41
C ALA A 158 -46.27 28.82 -18.30
N PRO A 159 -47.03 29.63 -17.55
CA PRO A 159 -48.47 29.47 -17.46
C PRO A 159 -49.09 29.71 -18.83
N VAL A 160 -49.80 28.71 -19.35
CA VAL A 160 -50.61 28.84 -20.57
C VAL A 160 -51.70 29.89 -20.29
N PRO A 161 -51.92 30.91 -21.13
CA PRO A 161 -52.98 31.88 -20.91
C PRO A 161 -54.32 31.24 -21.24
N ALA A 162 -55.12 30.95 -20.21
CA ALA A 162 -56.53 30.64 -20.37
C ALA A 162 -57.30 31.97 -20.47
N ASP A 163 -57.65 32.34 -21.69
CA ASP A 163 -58.56 33.45 -21.98
C ASP A 163 -60.00 33.09 -21.55
N ALA A 164 -60.73 34.09 -21.06
CA ALA A 164 -61.97 34.07 -20.25
C ALA A 164 -63.28 33.78 -21.07
N PRO A 165 -64.55 34.02 -20.61
CA PRO A 165 -65.09 34.42 -19.29
C PRO A 165 -66.40 33.71 -18.84
N GLY A 166 -66.79 33.90 -17.56
CA GLY A 166 -68.14 33.56 -17.06
C GLY A 166 -68.38 34.03 -15.62
N THR A 167 -68.98 35.22 -15.44
CA THR A 167 -69.42 35.87 -14.18
C THR A 167 -70.86 35.48 -13.79
N PRO A 168 -71.42 35.95 -12.63
CA PRO A 168 -71.05 35.76 -11.22
C PRO A 168 -72.29 35.25 -10.39
N VAL A 169 -72.24 35.13 -9.05
CA VAL A 169 -73.35 35.48 -8.10
C VAL A 169 -73.08 35.09 -6.61
N LEU A 170 -73.07 36.16 -5.78
CA LEU A 170 -73.56 36.39 -4.40
C LEU A 170 -73.09 35.59 -3.15
N ALA A 171 -72.30 36.31 -2.34
CA ALA A 171 -72.50 36.70 -0.92
C ALA A 171 -73.02 35.70 0.15
N GLY A 172 -72.25 35.55 1.24
CA GLY A 172 -72.72 35.04 2.53
C GLY A 172 -71.61 34.94 3.58
N ALA A 173 -71.86 35.45 4.79
CA ALA A 173 -70.89 35.89 5.79
C ALA A 173 -70.27 34.80 6.70
N GLY A 174 -69.12 35.15 7.31
CA GLY A 174 -68.84 34.83 8.71
C GLY A 174 -67.80 33.75 9.03
N ALA A 175 -66.52 34.15 9.14
CA ALA A 175 -65.55 33.66 10.13
C ALA A 175 -64.25 34.48 10.02
N PRO A 176 -63.61 34.93 11.12
CA PRO A 176 -62.24 35.42 11.02
C PRO A 176 -61.35 34.22 10.65
N ALA A 177 -60.86 34.21 9.41
CA ALA A 177 -59.90 33.22 8.96
C ALA A 177 -58.69 33.25 9.91
N PRO A 178 -58.13 32.09 10.33
CA PRO A 178 -56.81 32.10 10.97
C PRO A 178 -55.87 32.75 9.97
N SER A 179 -55.19 33.82 10.39
CA SER A 179 -54.23 34.62 9.62
C SER A 179 -53.54 33.76 8.56
N ARG A 180 -54.07 33.82 7.33
CA ARG A 180 -53.46 33.15 6.17
C ARG A 180 -52.11 33.83 6.02
N LEU A 181 -51.03 33.09 6.24
CA LEU A 181 -49.69 33.52 5.80
C LEU A 181 -49.85 34.06 4.38
N PRO A 182 -49.31 35.26 4.05
CA PRO A 182 -49.35 35.83 2.71
C PRO A 182 -49.10 34.73 1.69
N GLU A 183 -49.87 34.68 0.60
CA GLU A 183 -49.74 33.61 -0.40
C GLU A 183 -48.29 33.46 -0.89
N GLU A 184 -47.53 34.56 -0.86
CA GLU A 184 -46.09 34.63 -1.09
C GLU A 184 -45.25 33.82 -0.09
N GLU A 185 -45.52 33.93 1.21
CA GLU A 185 -44.84 33.16 2.25
C GLU A 185 -45.17 31.66 2.15
N ARG A 186 -46.43 31.32 1.83
CA ARG A 186 -46.83 29.92 1.61
C ARG A 186 -46.10 29.32 0.41
N ARG A 187 -46.02 30.06 -0.70
CA ARG A 187 -45.26 29.66 -1.89
C ARG A 187 -43.77 29.52 -1.60
N ARG A 188 -43.19 30.41 -0.79
CA ARG A 188 -41.79 30.29 -0.33
C ARG A 188 -41.56 29.01 0.46
N MET A 189 -42.42 28.70 1.42
CA MET A 189 -42.33 27.47 2.21
C MET A 189 -42.52 26.22 1.34
N GLU A 190 -43.43 26.24 0.36
CA GLU A 190 -43.62 25.15 -0.59
C GLU A 190 -42.40 24.93 -1.50
N GLN A 191 -41.74 26.01 -1.92
CA GLN A 191 -40.46 25.94 -2.65
C GLN A 191 -39.36 25.34 -1.78
N GLU A 192 -39.27 25.76 -0.51
CA GLU A 192 -38.28 25.25 0.44
C GLU A 192 -38.50 23.78 0.76
N ILE A 193 -39.75 23.33 0.93
CA ILE A 193 -40.10 21.91 1.09
C ILE A 193 -39.68 21.11 -0.14
N THR A 194 -39.93 21.64 -1.34
CA THR A 194 -39.56 20.96 -2.58
C THR A 194 -38.05 20.87 -2.74
N TYR A 195 -37.33 21.95 -2.45
CA TYR A 195 -35.87 22.00 -2.41
C TYR A 195 -35.29 20.98 -1.41
N LEU A 196 -35.82 20.94 -0.18
CA LEU A 196 -35.34 20.01 0.84
C LEU A 196 -35.59 18.54 0.45
N ARG A 197 -36.70 18.26 -0.23
CA ARG A 197 -37.01 16.90 -0.71
C ARG A 197 -36.07 16.45 -1.81
N THR A 198 -35.87 17.27 -2.84
CA THR A 198 -34.94 16.93 -3.93
C THR A 198 -33.50 16.83 -3.42
N TYR A 199 -33.08 17.75 -2.54
CA TYR A 199 -31.78 17.67 -1.89
C TYR A 199 -31.63 16.37 -1.08
N SER A 200 -32.63 15.98 -0.29
CA SER A 200 -32.60 14.74 0.48
C SER A 200 -32.49 13.49 -0.41
N ASP A 201 -33.22 13.44 -1.52
CA ASP A 201 -33.21 12.30 -2.44
C ASP A 201 -31.87 12.18 -3.18
N VAL A 202 -31.31 13.31 -3.63
CA VAL A 202 -29.99 13.36 -4.27
C VAL A 202 -28.90 13.00 -3.28
N TYR A 203 -28.94 13.55 -2.06
CA TYR A 203 -27.96 13.28 -1.02
C TYR A 203 -27.98 11.81 -0.58
N ARG A 204 -29.17 11.20 -0.41
CA ARG A 204 -29.30 9.76 -0.13
C ARG A 204 -28.71 8.89 -1.24
N THR A 205 -28.96 9.26 -2.49
CA THR A 205 -28.41 8.53 -3.64
C THR A 205 -26.89 8.62 -3.68
N HIS A 206 -26.33 9.81 -3.41
CA HIS A 206 -24.88 10.02 -3.34
C HIS A 206 -24.25 9.26 -2.18
N LEU A 207 -24.84 9.32 -0.99
CA LEU A 207 -24.33 8.60 0.19
C LEU A 207 -24.31 7.09 -0.05
N ARG A 208 -25.36 6.55 -0.67
CA ARG A 208 -25.40 5.12 -1.05
C ARG A 208 -24.29 4.78 -2.05
N SER A 209 -24.12 5.57 -3.10
CA SER A 209 -23.04 5.35 -4.08
C SER A 209 -21.66 5.44 -3.44
N TYR A 210 -21.45 6.35 -2.50
CA TYR A 210 -20.19 6.52 -1.78
C TYR A 210 -19.90 5.33 -0.86
N LEU A 211 -20.89 4.87 -0.09
CA LEU A 211 -20.76 3.69 0.77
C LEU A 211 -20.51 2.41 -0.05
N GLU A 212 -21.19 2.23 -1.17
CA GLU A 212 -20.94 1.11 -2.09
C GLU A 212 -19.53 1.16 -2.69
N ALA A 213 -19.02 2.36 -3.02
CA ALA A 213 -17.65 2.51 -3.51
C ALA A 213 -16.60 2.23 -2.42
N LEU A 214 -16.85 2.64 -1.18
CA LEU A 214 -15.98 2.31 -0.05
C LEU A 214 -15.95 0.80 0.22
N LEU A 215 -17.11 0.14 0.23
CA LEU A 215 -17.19 -1.31 0.43
C LEU A 215 -16.42 -2.06 -0.66
N ARG A 216 -16.61 -1.68 -1.94
CA ARG A 216 -15.86 -2.29 -3.06
C ARG A 216 -14.34 -2.12 -2.91
N ASN A 217 -13.87 -0.94 -2.53
CA ASN A 217 -12.44 -0.71 -2.29
C ASN A 217 -11.87 -1.57 -1.16
N VAL A 218 -12.65 -1.80 -0.09
CA VAL A 218 -12.24 -2.68 1.01
C VAL A 218 -12.17 -4.13 0.53
N ASP A 219 -13.16 -4.61 -0.22
CA ASP A 219 -13.16 -5.97 -0.78
C ASP A 219 -11.95 -6.19 -1.72
N GLU A 220 -11.68 -5.23 -2.60
CA GLU A 220 -10.52 -5.25 -3.51
C GLU A 220 -9.19 -5.27 -2.74
N TRP A 221 -9.11 -4.54 -1.62
CA TRP A 221 -7.94 -4.55 -0.75
C TRP A 221 -7.75 -5.90 -0.06
N GLU A 222 -8.81 -6.49 0.51
CA GLU A 222 -8.73 -7.81 1.13
C GLU A 222 -8.33 -8.90 0.13
N ASP A 223 -8.83 -8.83 -1.10
CA ASP A 223 -8.49 -9.78 -2.16
C ASP A 223 -7.06 -9.62 -2.66
N SER A 224 -6.56 -8.39 -2.72
CA SER A 224 -5.16 -8.08 -2.98
C SER A 224 -4.26 -8.62 -1.87
N GLU A 225 -4.66 -8.46 -0.60
CA GLU A 225 -3.93 -8.98 0.55
C GLU A 225 -3.90 -10.52 0.55
N ARG A 226 -5.05 -11.17 0.34
CA ARG A 226 -5.15 -12.64 0.18
C ARG A 226 -4.29 -13.16 -0.97
N SER A 227 -4.21 -12.43 -2.07
CA SER A 227 -3.40 -12.80 -3.24
C SER A 227 -1.90 -12.58 -3.02
N SER A 228 -1.52 -11.67 -2.12
CA SER A 228 -0.14 -11.39 -1.73
C SER A 228 0.43 -12.37 -0.70
N LEU A 229 -0.44 -13.08 0.03
CA LEU A 229 -0.03 -14.07 1.03
C LEU A 229 0.48 -15.37 0.34
N PRO A 230 1.67 -15.87 0.70
CA PRO A 230 2.17 -17.12 0.13
C PRO A 230 1.31 -18.32 0.55
N PRO A 231 1.14 -19.35 -0.30
CA PRO A 231 0.34 -20.51 0.04
C PRO A 231 0.90 -21.22 1.28
N ALA A 232 0.04 -21.49 2.26
CA ALA A 232 0.41 -22.19 3.48
C ALA A 232 1.06 -23.56 3.17
N PRO A 233 2.14 -23.95 3.87
CA PRO A 233 2.79 -25.22 3.65
C PRO A 233 1.80 -26.36 3.90
N ARG A 234 1.63 -27.24 2.90
CA ARG A 234 0.84 -28.47 3.05
C ARG A 234 1.53 -29.32 4.12
N ARG A 235 0.84 -29.56 5.24
CA ARG A 235 1.31 -30.47 6.28
C ARG A 235 1.38 -31.91 5.73
N PRO A 236 2.39 -32.68 6.14
CA PRO A 236 2.60 -34.08 5.72
C PRO A 236 1.51 -35.01 6.24
#